data_AF-A0A1E3H4T1-F1
#
_entry.id   AF-A0A1E3H4T1-F1
#
_cell.length_a   1.000
_cell.length_b   1.000
_cell.length_c   1.000
_cell.angle_alpha   90.00
_cell.angle_beta   90.00
_cell.angle_gamma   90.00
#
_symmetry.space_group_name_H-M   'P 1'
#
loop_
_entity.id
_entity.type
_entity.pdbx_description
1 polymer ?
#
loop_
_entity_poly.entity_id
_entity_poly.type
_entity_poly.pdbx_seq_one_letter_code
_entity_poly.pdbx_strand_id
1 'polypeptide(L)'
;MLMGTGNLTELTEADTSGITAMLLGVCSELSIGNVLVVQVSPHTRRTIEEHDAARRIMFAARRDHALPKGYSGALASLHERAPYANTPEGVRTAAGEVRDPNYRIEVVEDGIHVYNRDRHLVHTDAFDFFPDLGVETDGGHAFYLGAELARAEIAFALGKRYAQDNPLDWGAAADKRTEDTTRLQEAGHTLKGKQRKDAELEEIVRGPDEAPVDRKADD
;
A
#
# COMPACT_ATOMS: atom_id res chain seq x y z
N MET A 1 33.23 -4.59 -22.24
CA MET A 1 33.63 -4.96 -20.85
C MET A 1 32.44 -5.67 -20.19
N LEU A 2 32.72 -6.64 -19.32
CA LEU A 2 31.75 -7.37 -18.49
C LEU A 2 32.02 -7.04 -17.01
N MET A 3 30.99 -6.81 -16.21
CA MET A 3 31.08 -6.67 -14.75
C MET A 3 30.26 -7.74 -14.06
N GLY A 4 30.83 -8.41 -13.05
CA GLY A 4 30.09 -9.25 -12.12
C GLY A 4 29.65 -8.44 -10.91
N THR A 5 28.37 -8.51 -10.56
CA THR A 5 27.78 -7.77 -9.43
C THR A 5 27.45 -8.68 -8.23
N GLY A 6 27.39 -10.00 -8.46
CA GLY A 6 26.93 -11.01 -7.50
C GLY A 6 27.57 -10.92 -6.13
N ASN A 7 28.91 -10.93 -6.02
CA ASN A 7 29.60 -10.95 -4.73
C ASN A 7 29.18 -9.80 -3.81
N LEU A 8 29.06 -8.58 -4.34
CA LEU A 8 28.71 -7.43 -3.52
C LEU A 8 27.21 -7.45 -3.17
N THR A 9 26.34 -7.81 -4.10
CA THR A 9 24.90 -7.92 -3.83
C THR A 9 24.54 -9.10 -2.92
N GLU A 10 25.35 -10.16 -2.88
CA GLU A 10 25.03 -11.38 -2.14
C GLU A 10 25.67 -11.43 -0.74
N LEU A 11 26.90 -10.94 -0.61
CA LEU A 11 27.71 -11.11 0.61
C LEU A 11 27.75 -9.84 1.48
N THR A 12 27.04 -8.79 1.08
CA THR A 12 26.90 -7.57 1.88
C THR A 12 25.58 -7.61 2.63
N GLU A 13 25.61 -7.43 3.95
CA GLU A 13 24.41 -7.30 4.77
C GLU A 13 23.79 -5.89 4.62
N ALA A 14 23.27 -5.61 3.43
CA ALA A 14 22.54 -4.38 3.13
C ALA A 14 21.48 -4.64 2.04
N ASP A 15 20.55 -3.71 1.88
CA ASP A 15 19.51 -3.85 0.86
C ASP A 15 20.10 -3.87 -0.55
N THR A 16 19.81 -4.94 -1.28
CA THR A 16 20.37 -5.22 -2.60
C THR A 16 19.99 -4.16 -3.63
N SER A 17 18.81 -3.56 -3.52
CA SER A 17 18.36 -2.47 -4.40
C SER A 17 19.33 -1.28 -4.43
N GLY A 18 19.86 -0.87 -3.27
CA GLY A 18 20.82 0.23 -3.17
C GLY A 18 22.20 -0.14 -3.72
N ILE A 19 22.68 -1.34 -3.42
CA ILE A 19 23.95 -1.88 -3.95
C ILE A 19 23.87 -1.97 -5.48
N THR A 20 22.78 -2.54 -6.00
CA THR A 20 22.51 -2.67 -7.43
C THR A 20 22.45 -1.30 -8.09
N ALA A 21 21.75 -0.33 -7.51
CA ALA A 21 21.71 1.04 -8.02
C ALA A 21 23.13 1.63 -8.17
N MET A 22 23.95 1.51 -7.13
CA MET A 22 25.32 2.02 -7.12
C MET A 22 26.19 1.34 -8.18
N LEU A 23 26.18 0.01 -8.25
CA LEU A 23 26.97 -0.77 -9.21
C LEU A 23 26.59 -0.45 -10.66
N LEU A 24 25.29 -0.30 -10.95
CA LEU A 24 24.84 0.06 -12.29
C LEU A 24 25.13 1.52 -12.64
N GLY A 25 25.18 2.41 -11.64
CA GLY A 25 25.73 3.75 -11.81
C GLY A 25 27.19 3.71 -12.27
N VAL A 26 28.03 2.94 -11.57
CA VAL A 26 29.44 2.73 -11.95
C VAL A 26 29.56 2.12 -13.34
N CYS A 27 28.75 1.10 -13.67
CA CYS A 27 28.71 0.53 -15.02
C CYS A 27 28.38 1.58 -16.08
N SER A 28 27.40 2.46 -15.81
CA SER A 28 26.97 3.49 -16.74
C SER A 28 28.09 4.49 -17.02
N GLU A 29 28.78 4.97 -15.98
CA GLU A 29 29.91 5.91 -16.10
C GLU A 29 31.10 5.28 -16.84
N LEU A 30 31.42 4.01 -16.55
CA LEU A 30 32.51 3.28 -17.20
C LEU A 30 32.14 2.70 -18.57
N SER A 31 30.92 2.93 -19.06
CA SER A 31 30.43 2.39 -20.34
C SER A 31 30.51 0.86 -20.44
N ILE A 32 30.20 0.17 -19.34
CA ILE A 32 30.10 -1.29 -19.28
C ILE A 32 28.74 -1.71 -19.85
N GLY A 33 28.77 -2.39 -21.00
CA GLY A 33 27.55 -2.83 -21.70
C GLY A 33 27.03 -4.22 -21.32
N ASN A 34 27.77 -4.99 -20.50
CA ASN A 34 27.37 -6.33 -20.09
C ASN A 34 27.55 -6.50 -18.58
N VAL A 35 26.53 -7.05 -17.92
CA VAL A 35 26.54 -7.36 -16.49
C VAL A 35 26.19 -8.83 -16.30
N LEU A 36 26.99 -9.54 -15.52
CA LEU A 36 26.72 -10.91 -15.11
C LEU A 36 25.93 -10.90 -13.79
N VAL A 37 24.67 -11.35 -13.87
CA VAL A 37 23.74 -11.43 -12.73
C VAL A 37 23.49 -12.91 -12.42
N VAL A 38 23.52 -13.25 -11.13
CA VAL A 38 23.19 -14.59 -10.63
C VAL A 38 22.22 -14.45 -9.45
N GLN A 39 21.16 -15.25 -9.49
CA GLN A 39 20.14 -15.30 -8.45
C GLN A 39 20.14 -16.69 -7.82
N VAL A 40 21.05 -16.89 -6.87
CA VAL A 40 21.24 -18.18 -6.19
C VAL A 40 20.96 -18.09 -4.69
N SER A 41 21.15 -16.92 -4.08
CA SER A 41 20.95 -16.71 -2.65
C SER A 41 19.51 -16.28 -2.34
N PRO A 42 18.93 -16.75 -1.22
CA PRO A 42 17.68 -16.22 -0.70
C PRO A 42 17.71 -14.71 -0.44
N HIS A 43 18.88 -14.12 -0.21
CA HIS A 43 19.06 -12.67 -0.01
C HIS A 43 18.82 -11.89 -1.32
N THR A 44 19.25 -12.43 -2.46
CA THR A 44 19.20 -11.76 -3.77
C THR A 44 17.96 -12.13 -4.60
N ARG A 45 16.84 -12.48 -3.94
CA ARG A 45 15.64 -13.03 -4.61
C ARG A 45 14.94 -12.10 -5.61
N ARG A 46 15.29 -10.82 -5.64
CA ARG A 46 14.78 -9.80 -6.59
C ARG A 46 15.89 -9.15 -7.41
N THR A 47 17.09 -9.75 -7.44
CA THR A 47 18.26 -9.14 -8.06
C THR A 47 18.04 -8.90 -9.55
N ILE A 48 17.34 -9.78 -10.26
CA ILE A 48 17.07 -9.61 -11.70
C ILE A 48 16.20 -8.37 -11.93
N GLU A 49 15.12 -8.22 -11.15
CA GLU A 49 14.19 -7.08 -11.21
C GLU A 49 14.88 -5.76 -10.81
N GLU A 50 15.72 -5.80 -9.78
CA GLU A 50 16.53 -4.65 -9.36
C GLU A 50 17.51 -4.23 -10.47
N HIS A 51 18.22 -5.18 -11.08
CA HIS A 51 19.14 -4.90 -12.18
C HIS A 51 18.41 -4.36 -13.42
N ASP A 52 17.22 -4.90 -13.73
CA ASP A 52 16.38 -4.39 -14.81
C ASP A 52 15.88 -2.96 -14.55
N ALA A 53 15.47 -2.64 -13.32
CA ALA A 53 15.10 -1.29 -12.94
C ALA A 53 16.30 -0.34 -13.01
N ALA A 54 17.43 -0.72 -12.41
CA ALA A 54 18.64 0.10 -12.33
C ALA A 54 19.22 0.39 -13.71
N ARG A 55 19.35 -0.60 -14.59
CA ARG A 55 19.87 -0.38 -15.95
C ARG A 55 19.00 0.60 -16.74
N ARG A 56 17.67 0.56 -16.59
CA ARG A 56 16.74 1.47 -17.30
C ARG A 56 16.88 2.89 -16.78
N ILE A 57 16.94 3.06 -15.46
CA ILE A 57 17.16 4.36 -14.80
C ILE A 57 18.48 4.97 -15.27
N MET A 58 19.58 4.22 -15.18
CA MET A 58 20.92 4.73 -15.52
C MET A 58 21.08 5.00 -17.01
N PHE A 59 20.51 4.15 -17.87
CA PHE A 59 20.54 4.35 -19.32
C PHE A 59 19.80 5.63 -19.73
N ALA A 60 18.59 5.85 -19.18
CA ALA A 60 17.81 7.06 -19.47
C ALA A 60 18.52 8.32 -18.95
N ALA A 61 19.00 8.29 -17.70
CA ALA A 61 19.74 9.39 -17.10
C ALA A 61 21.00 9.78 -17.91
N ARG A 62 21.78 8.78 -18.33
CA ARG A 62 22.98 9.00 -19.16
C ARG A 62 22.64 9.59 -20.52
N ARG A 63 21.61 9.07 -21.19
CA ARG A 63 21.16 9.58 -22.51
C ARG A 63 20.74 11.05 -22.41
N ASP A 64 20.07 11.41 -21.32
CA ASP A 64 19.53 12.74 -21.11
C ASP A 64 20.56 13.70 -20.46
N HIS A 65 21.81 13.25 -20.23
CA HIS A 65 22.86 13.99 -19.55
C HIS A 65 22.42 14.57 -18.20
N ALA A 66 21.66 13.78 -17.43
CA ALA A 66 21.03 14.21 -16.19
C ALA A 66 21.34 13.25 -15.03
N LEU A 67 21.11 13.74 -13.80
CA LEU A 67 21.16 12.89 -12.62
C LEU A 67 20.03 11.84 -12.68
N PRO A 68 20.20 10.63 -12.11
CA PRO A 68 19.19 9.56 -12.09
C PRO A 68 18.05 9.84 -11.10
N LYS A 69 17.41 11.01 -11.22
CA LYS A 69 16.39 11.53 -10.34
C LYS A 69 15.07 11.69 -11.10
N GLY A 70 14.01 11.02 -10.64
CA GLY A 70 12.67 11.17 -11.19
C GLY A 70 12.33 10.22 -12.36
N TYR A 71 13.23 9.32 -12.74
CA TYR A 71 12.97 8.32 -13.79
C TYR A 71 12.07 7.18 -13.33
N SER A 72 12.27 6.69 -12.10
CA SER A 72 11.47 5.62 -11.50
C SER A 72 11.73 5.52 -10.00
N GLY A 73 10.70 5.14 -9.23
CA GLY A 73 10.80 4.79 -7.81
C GLY A 73 11.11 3.31 -7.56
N ALA A 74 11.34 2.51 -8.60
CA ALA A 74 11.43 1.05 -8.49
C ALA A 74 12.56 0.53 -7.56
N LEU A 75 13.59 1.33 -7.27
CA LEU A 75 14.65 0.96 -6.33
C LEU A 75 14.45 1.53 -4.92
N ALA A 76 13.39 2.31 -4.69
CA ALA A 76 13.05 2.90 -3.40
C ALA A 76 11.99 2.03 -2.68
N SER A 77 12.41 0.85 -2.21
CA SER A 77 11.49 -0.13 -1.64
C SER A 77 11.03 0.23 -0.22
N LEU A 78 11.97 0.65 0.64
CA LEU A 78 11.72 0.89 2.07
C LEU A 78 11.03 2.21 2.38
N HIS A 79 11.34 3.29 1.65
CA HIS A 79 10.79 4.62 1.95
C HIS A 79 10.52 5.39 0.66
N GLU A 80 9.58 6.32 0.71
CA GLU A 80 9.32 7.27 -0.35
C GLU A 80 10.15 8.54 -0.18
N ARG A 81 10.44 9.22 -1.29
CA ARG A 81 11.09 10.53 -1.25
C ARG A 81 10.20 11.64 -0.66
N ALA A 82 8.88 11.46 -0.77
CA ALA A 82 7.86 12.34 -0.23
C ALA A 82 6.72 11.44 0.27
N PRO A 83 6.79 10.96 1.52
CA PRO A 83 5.86 9.94 2.03
C PRO A 83 4.44 10.47 2.22
N TYR A 84 4.31 11.68 2.75
CA TYR A 84 3.01 12.22 3.16
C TYR A 84 2.33 12.97 2.01
N ALA A 85 1.01 12.78 1.88
CA ALA A 85 0.18 13.50 0.92
C ALA A 85 -0.32 14.85 1.46
N ASN A 86 -0.35 14.98 2.77
CA ASN A 86 -1.03 16.03 3.51
C ASN A 86 -0.16 16.48 4.69
N THR A 87 -0.55 17.58 5.34
CA THR A 87 0.06 18.03 6.60
C THR A 87 -0.85 17.68 7.78
N PRO A 88 -0.30 17.62 9.01
CA PRO A 88 -1.09 17.43 10.21
C PRO A 88 -2.29 18.40 10.34
N GLU A 89 -2.09 19.68 10.03
CA GLU A 89 -3.13 20.71 10.03
C GLU A 89 -4.18 20.47 8.94
N GLY A 90 -3.74 20.02 7.76
CA GLY A 90 -4.62 19.67 6.66
C GLY A 90 -5.56 18.52 7.04
N VAL A 91 -5.04 17.49 7.71
CA VAL A 91 -5.85 16.37 8.20
C VAL A 91 -6.83 16.82 9.28
N ARG A 92 -6.39 17.65 10.25
CA ARG A 92 -7.29 18.22 11.28
C ARG A 92 -8.43 19.04 10.67
N THR A 93 -8.13 19.81 9.62
CA THR A 93 -9.15 20.58 8.88
C THR A 93 -10.14 19.65 8.19
N ALA A 94 -9.65 18.65 7.45
CA ALA A 94 -10.49 17.66 6.77
C ALA A 94 -11.38 16.89 7.75
N ALA A 95 -10.84 16.48 8.90
CA ALA A 95 -11.61 15.80 9.95
C ALA A 95 -12.77 16.66 10.47
N GLY A 96 -12.58 17.98 10.61
CA GLY A 96 -13.64 18.92 11.02
C GLY A 96 -14.79 19.07 10.02
N GLU A 97 -14.63 18.63 8.77
CA GLU A 97 -15.64 18.69 7.72
C GLU A 97 -16.44 17.39 7.58
N VAL A 98 -15.96 16.28 8.15
CA VAL A 98 -16.61 14.97 8.05
C VAL A 98 -17.92 14.94 8.84
N ARG A 99 -18.98 14.40 8.23
CA ARG A 99 -20.33 14.29 8.84
C ARG A 99 -20.87 12.85 8.86
N ASP A 100 -20.20 11.93 8.18
CA ASP A 100 -20.55 10.51 8.14
C ASP A 100 -19.72 9.69 9.15
N PRO A 101 -20.20 8.50 9.55
CA PRO A 101 -19.51 7.65 10.52
C PRO A 101 -18.34 6.86 9.93
N ASN A 102 -18.01 6.98 8.63
CA ASN A 102 -16.99 6.16 8.01
C ASN A 102 -15.59 6.57 8.48
N TYR A 103 -14.81 5.57 8.88
CA TYR A 103 -13.42 5.74 9.27
C TYR A 103 -12.55 6.09 8.07
N ARG A 104 -11.81 7.18 8.22
CA ARG A 104 -10.74 7.60 7.32
C ARG A 104 -9.42 7.50 8.06
N ILE A 105 -8.41 6.97 7.38
CA ILE A 105 -7.07 6.79 7.91
C ILE A 105 -6.12 7.62 7.04
N GLU A 106 -5.34 8.50 7.66
CA GLU A 106 -4.26 9.23 6.99
C GLU A 106 -2.96 9.07 7.78
N VAL A 107 -1.84 9.00 7.06
CA VAL A 107 -0.52 8.96 7.68
C VAL A 107 0.21 10.24 7.32
N VAL A 108 0.62 10.98 8.35
CA VAL A 108 1.31 12.28 8.24
C VAL A 108 2.48 12.33 9.24
N GLU A 109 3.19 13.45 9.28
CA GLU A 109 4.43 13.61 10.02
C GLU A 109 4.30 13.38 11.54
N ASP A 110 3.14 13.71 12.14
CA ASP A 110 2.89 13.53 13.58
C ASP A 110 2.21 12.21 13.94
N GLY A 111 1.90 11.35 12.97
CA GLY A 111 1.39 10.00 13.23
C GLY A 111 0.34 9.50 12.24
N ILE A 112 -0.42 8.51 12.71
CA ILE A 112 -1.56 7.94 12.01
C ILE A 112 -2.80 8.64 12.56
N HIS A 113 -3.61 9.19 11.67
CA HIS A 113 -4.83 9.91 11.99
C HIS A 113 -6.01 9.03 11.61
N VAL A 114 -6.86 8.72 12.59
CA VAL A 114 -8.12 8.01 12.36
C VAL A 114 -9.26 8.96 12.70
N TYR A 115 -10.13 9.23 11.75
CA TYR A 115 -11.21 10.18 11.98
C TYR A 115 -12.51 9.82 11.26
N ASN A 116 -13.61 10.26 11.86
CA ASN A 116 -14.96 10.28 11.29
C ASN A 116 -15.73 11.45 11.91
N ARG A 117 -17.06 11.50 11.77
CA ARG A 117 -17.87 12.56 12.39
C ARG A 117 -17.81 12.61 13.93
N ASP A 118 -17.54 11.48 14.57
CA ASP A 118 -17.70 11.28 16.02
C ASP A 118 -16.36 11.44 16.77
N ARG A 119 -15.23 11.15 16.11
CA ARG A 119 -13.89 11.19 16.73
C ARG A 119 -12.78 11.51 15.74
N HIS A 120 -11.69 12.07 16.26
CA HIS A 120 -10.40 12.19 15.58
C HIS A 120 -9.30 11.78 16.55
N LEU A 121 -8.65 10.64 16.27
CA LEU A 121 -7.59 10.04 17.08
C LEU A 121 -6.26 10.14 16.33
N VAL A 122 -5.18 10.32 17.08
CA VAL A 122 -3.81 10.34 16.54
C VAL A 122 -2.92 9.47 17.41
N HIS A 123 -2.38 8.40 16.83
CA HIS A 123 -1.42 7.50 17.48
C HIS A 123 -0.37 7.04 16.46
N THR A 124 0.69 6.41 16.95
CA THR A 124 1.74 5.81 16.12
C THR A 124 1.67 4.29 16.07
N ASP A 125 1.03 3.67 17.07
CA ASP A 125 0.83 2.23 17.20
C ASP A 125 -0.62 1.86 16.83
N ALA A 126 -0.80 0.78 16.06
CA ALA A 126 -2.13 0.35 15.61
C ALA A 126 -3.05 -0.08 16.75
N PHE A 127 -2.52 -0.66 17.84
CA PHE A 127 -3.33 -1.14 18.96
C PHE A 127 -3.88 -0.01 19.83
N ASP A 128 -3.17 1.12 19.90
CA ASP A 128 -3.58 2.29 20.69
C ASP A 128 -4.93 2.87 20.24
N PHE A 129 -5.35 2.63 19.00
CA PHE A 129 -6.65 3.09 18.51
C PHE A 129 -7.82 2.29 19.06
N PHE A 130 -7.65 0.98 19.30
CA PHE A 130 -8.77 0.07 19.55
C PHE A 130 -9.69 0.45 20.72
N PRO A 131 -9.17 0.91 21.89
CA PRO A 131 -10.02 1.34 23.00
C PRO A 131 -11.01 2.44 22.63
N ASP A 132 -10.66 3.27 21.64
CA ASP A 132 -11.42 4.45 21.24
C ASP A 132 -12.07 4.29 19.85
N LEU A 133 -12.11 3.10 19.24
CA LEU A 133 -12.78 2.89 17.95
C LEU A 133 -14.26 2.51 18.07
N GLY A 134 -14.72 2.00 19.22
CA GLY A 134 -16.12 1.59 19.40
C GLY A 134 -16.57 0.50 18.42
N VAL A 135 -15.67 -0.44 18.10
CA VAL A 135 -15.90 -1.56 17.15
C VAL A 135 -16.01 -2.92 17.85
N GLU A 136 -16.20 -2.94 19.18
CA GLU A 136 -16.16 -4.15 20.00
C GLU A 136 -17.26 -5.16 19.63
N THR A 137 -18.38 -4.65 19.09
CA THR A 137 -19.54 -5.45 18.69
C THR A 137 -19.60 -5.73 17.19
N ASP A 138 -18.61 -5.28 16.42
CA ASP A 138 -18.56 -5.42 14.96
C ASP A 138 -17.21 -6.00 14.52
N GLY A 139 -17.10 -7.34 14.65
CA GLY A 139 -15.86 -8.05 14.33
C GLY A 139 -15.39 -7.87 12.88
N GLY A 140 -16.32 -7.66 11.94
CA GLY A 140 -15.98 -7.40 10.54
C GLY A 140 -15.29 -6.04 10.37
N HIS A 141 -15.86 -4.98 10.95
CA HIS A 141 -15.23 -3.66 10.93
C HIS A 141 -13.94 -3.61 11.76
N ALA A 142 -13.89 -4.26 12.92
CA ALA A 142 -12.68 -4.34 13.73
C ALA A 142 -11.53 -5.02 12.97
N PHE A 143 -11.80 -6.11 12.25
CA PHE A 143 -10.81 -6.78 11.42
C PHE A 143 -10.29 -5.89 10.28
N TYR A 144 -11.21 -5.22 9.56
CA TYR A 144 -10.84 -4.30 8.49
C TYR A 144 -9.94 -3.16 9.00
N LEU A 145 -10.35 -2.49 10.09
CA LEU A 145 -9.57 -1.41 10.67
C LEU A 145 -8.22 -1.90 11.18
N GLY A 146 -8.15 -3.08 11.80
CA GLY A 146 -6.87 -3.67 12.19
C GLY A 146 -5.92 -3.90 11.02
N ALA A 147 -6.42 -4.39 9.88
CA ALA A 147 -5.61 -4.62 8.68
C ALA A 147 -5.13 -3.32 8.03
N GLU A 148 -5.94 -2.26 8.06
CA GLU A 148 -5.54 -0.94 7.57
C GLU A 148 -4.56 -0.23 8.53
N LEU A 149 -4.82 -0.29 9.85
CA LEU A 149 -3.96 0.32 10.86
C LEU A 149 -2.58 -0.30 10.91
N ALA A 150 -2.47 -1.63 10.85
CA ALA A 150 -1.17 -2.30 10.78
C ALA A 150 -0.37 -1.86 9.54
N ARG A 151 -1.04 -1.59 8.41
CA ARG A 151 -0.41 -1.09 7.19
C ARG A 151 -0.01 0.38 7.32
N ALA A 152 -0.86 1.19 7.95
CA ALA A 152 -0.58 2.58 8.25
C ALA A 152 0.62 2.72 9.20
N GLU A 153 0.75 1.84 10.18
CA GLU A 153 1.90 1.76 11.10
C GLU A 153 3.20 1.44 10.37
N ILE A 154 3.21 0.41 9.51
CA ILE A 154 4.38 0.13 8.66
C ILE A 154 4.72 1.34 7.79
N ALA A 155 3.71 2.00 7.23
CA ALA A 155 3.92 3.17 6.39
C ALA A 155 4.49 4.36 7.16
N PHE A 156 4.03 4.59 8.38
CA PHE A 156 4.56 5.63 9.26
C PHE A 156 6.01 5.33 9.64
N ALA A 157 6.28 4.11 10.13
CA ALA A 157 7.60 3.70 10.61
C ALA A 157 8.69 3.77 9.53
N LEU A 158 8.34 3.42 8.29
CA LEU A 158 9.30 3.38 7.19
C LEU A 158 9.25 4.65 6.30
N GLY A 159 8.30 5.55 6.50
CA GLY A 159 8.07 6.65 5.57
C GLY A 159 7.63 6.15 4.19
N LYS A 160 6.62 5.27 4.14
CA LYS A 160 5.93 4.89 2.90
C LYS A 160 4.71 5.78 2.69
N ARG A 161 4.34 5.94 1.42
CA ARG A 161 3.05 6.53 1.06
C ARG A 161 1.94 5.54 1.38
N TYR A 162 1.12 5.89 2.36
CA TYR A 162 -0.10 5.18 2.68
C TYR A 162 -1.27 5.73 1.85
N ALA A 163 -2.09 4.82 1.35
CA ALA A 163 -3.40 5.11 0.81
C ALA A 163 -4.33 3.98 1.25
N GLN A 164 -5.42 4.32 1.92
CA GLN A 164 -6.38 3.36 2.44
C GLN A 164 -6.90 2.45 1.31
N ASP A 165 -7.14 1.19 1.63
CA ASP A 165 -7.54 0.12 0.71
C ASP A 165 -6.48 -0.28 -0.34
N ASN A 166 -5.39 0.48 -0.49
CA ASN A 166 -4.31 0.18 -1.43
C ASN A 166 -3.13 -0.52 -0.73
N PRO A 167 -2.42 -1.45 -1.42
CA PRO A 167 -1.19 -2.02 -0.90
C PRO A 167 -0.07 -0.97 -0.87
N LEU A 168 0.91 -1.16 0.02
CA LEU A 168 2.16 -0.38 -0.03
C LEU A 168 2.95 -0.75 -1.30
N ASP A 169 3.53 0.24 -1.99
CA ASP A 169 4.41 0.01 -3.15
C ASP A 169 5.80 -0.41 -2.66
N TRP A 170 6.26 -1.61 -3.00
CA TRP A 170 7.59 -2.11 -2.63
C TRP A 170 8.63 -1.95 -3.75
N GLY A 171 8.31 -1.21 -4.81
CA GLY A 171 9.18 -1.05 -5.96
C GLY A 171 9.44 -2.38 -6.65
N ALA A 172 10.71 -2.71 -6.90
CA ALA A 172 11.15 -3.98 -7.47
C ALA A 172 11.19 -5.12 -6.42
N ALA A 173 11.08 -4.81 -5.12
CA ALA A 173 11.23 -5.81 -4.06
C ALA A 173 10.01 -6.75 -3.91
N ALA A 174 8.86 -6.41 -4.49
CA ALA A 174 7.69 -7.28 -4.54
C ALA A 174 6.96 -7.17 -5.89
N ASP A 175 6.12 -8.14 -6.18
CA ASP A 175 5.30 -8.11 -7.39
C ASP A 175 4.24 -7.03 -7.27
N LYS A 176 4.06 -6.25 -8.35
CA LYS A 176 2.97 -5.29 -8.42
C LYS A 176 1.67 -6.03 -8.70
N ARG A 177 0.62 -5.72 -7.94
CA ARG A 177 -0.73 -6.13 -8.32
C ARG A 177 -1.10 -5.36 -9.58
N THR A 178 -1.20 -6.06 -10.71
CA THR A 178 -1.73 -5.50 -11.95
C THR A 178 -3.22 -5.27 -11.75
N GLU A 179 -3.59 -4.06 -11.36
CA GLU A 179 -4.99 -3.65 -11.38
C GLU A 179 -5.33 -3.18 -12.79
N ASP A 180 -6.43 -3.72 -13.32
CA ASP A 180 -6.96 -3.32 -14.61
C ASP A 180 -7.52 -1.89 -14.48
N THR A 181 -6.69 -0.89 -14.78
CA THR A 181 -7.03 0.54 -14.73
C THR A 181 -8.21 0.95 -15.61
N THR A 182 -8.73 0.03 -16.44
CA THR A 182 -9.93 0.25 -17.26
C THR A 182 -11.24 -0.07 -16.53
N ARG A 183 -11.18 -0.65 -15.32
CA ARG A 183 -12.34 -0.91 -14.47
C ARG A 183 -12.32 0.03 -13.27
N LEU A 184 -13.46 0.67 -12.99
CA LEU A 184 -13.67 1.32 -11.69
C LEU A 184 -13.45 0.26 -10.60
N GLN A 185 -12.55 0.55 -9.67
CA GLN A 185 -12.34 -0.29 -8.48
C GLN A 185 -13.70 -0.51 -7.80
N GLU A 186 -14.00 -1.76 -7.44
CA GLU A 186 -15.19 -2.05 -6.65
C GLU A 186 -15.13 -1.26 -5.34
N ALA A 187 -16.27 -0.70 -4.94
CA ALA A 187 -16.44 -0.04 -3.65
C ALA A 187 -15.78 -0.84 -2.51
N GLY A 188 -14.92 -0.16 -1.74
CA GLY A 188 -14.16 -0.72 -0.62
C GLY A 188 -15.05 -1.39 0.44
N HIS A 189 -14.40 -2.14 1.34
CA HIS A 189 -15.08 -3.00 2.32
C HIS A 189 -16.09 -2.26 3.22
N THR A 190 -15.87 -0.96 3.48
CA THR A 190 -16.76 -0.09 4.25
C THR A 190 -18.17 0.01 3.66
N LEU A 191 -18.31 -0.02 2.34
CA LEU A 191 -19.61 0.04 1.66
C LEU A 191 -20.31 -1.33 1.66
N LYS A 192 -19.54 -2.43 1.58
CA LYS A 192 -20.08 -3.81 1.62
C LYS A 192 -20.62 -4.17 3.00
N GLY A 193 -19.97 -3.71 4.09
CA GLY A 193 -20.45 -3.91 5.46
C GLY A 193 -21.80 -3.23 5.73
N LYS A 194 -21.98 -2.01 5.22
CA LYS A 194 -23.24 -1.26 5.31
C LYS A 194 -24.38 -1.95 4.55
N GLN A 195 -24.14 -2.39 3.31
CA GLN A 195 -25.14 -3.11 2.51
C GLN A 195 -25.60 -4.41 3.18
N ARG A 196 -24.68 -5.14 3.82
CA ARG A 196 -25.02 -6.36 4.56
C ARG A 196 -25.86 -6.06 5.80
N LYS A 197 -25.50 -5.02 6.57
CA LYS A 197 -26.28 -4.57 7.74
C LYS A 197 -27.68 -4.09 7.34
N ASP A 198 -27.78 -3.33 6.25
CA ASP A 198 -29.05 -2.84 5.71
C ASP A 198 -29.93 -4.02 5.22
N ALA A 199 -29.33 -5.03 4.58
CA ALA A 199 -30.04 -6.26 4.16
C ALA A 199 -30.50 -7.12 5.34
N GLU A 200 -29.65 -7.31 6.37
CA GLU A 200 -30.02 -8.04 7.59
C GLU A 200 -31.15 -7.30 8.36
N LEU A 201 -31.14 -5.95 8.38
CA LEU A 201 -32.21 -5.14 8.96
C LEU A 201 -33.51 -5.25 8.15
N GLU A 202 -33.46 -5.25 6.82
CA GLU A 202 -34.64 -5.46 5.97
C GLU A 202 -35.25 -6.87 6.16
N GLU A 203 -34.42 -7.89 6.35
CA GLU A 203 -34.86 -9.27 6.60
C GLU A 203 -35.49 -9.44 7.99
N ILE A 204 -34.96 -8.76 9.01
CA ILE A 204 -35.55 -8.70 10.36
C ILE A 204 -36.90 -7.95 10.34
N VAL A 205 -37.03 -6.89 9.55
CA VAL A 205 -38.27 -6.11 9.43
C VAL A 205 -39.36 -6.85 8.65
N ARG A 206 -39.01 -7.81 7.76
CA ARG A 206 -40.00 -8.57 6.99
C ARG A 206 -40.79 -9.61 7.79
N GLY A 207 -40.30 -10.12 8.92
CA GLY A 207 -41.01 -11.10 9.74
C GLY A 207 -41.36 -12.42 9.00
N PRO A 208 -41.81 -13.49 9.70
CA PRO A 208 -41.97 -14.82 9.10
C PRO A 208 -43.27 -15.05 8.31
N ASP A 209 -44.11 -14.03 8.07
CA ASP A 209 -45.40 -14.21 7.39
C ASP A 209 -45.34 -13.73 5.94
N GLU A 210 -44.86 -14.61 5.06
CA GLU A 210 -45.35 -14.73 3.67
C GLU A 210 -44.89 -16.08 3.10
N ALA A 211 -45.52 -17.17 3.56
CA ALA A 211 -45.46 -18.43 2.83
C ALA A 211 -46.18 -18.23 1.47
N PRO A 212 -45.59 -18.67 0.34
CA PRO A 212 -46.26 -18.57 -0.96
C PRO A 212 -47.54 -19.41 -0.93
N VAL A 213 -48.68 -18.76 -1.16
CA VAL A 213 -49.98 -19.42 -1.34
C VAL A 213 -49.92 -20.29 -2.59
N ASP A 214 -49.85 -21.59 -2.39
CA ASP A 214 -49.99 -22.61 -3.43
C ASP A 214 -51.43 -22.57 -3.97
N ARG A 215 -51.62 -21.88 -5.10
CA ARG A 215 -52.88 -21.98 -5.87
C ARG A 215 -52.79 -23.22 -6.74
N LYS A 216 -53.29 -24.34 -6.21
CA LYS A 216 -53.83 -25.42 -7.04
C LYS A 216 -54.89 -24.85 -7.98
N ALA A 217 -54.76 -25.14 -9.26
CA ALA A 217 -55.85 -25.10 -10.23
C ALA A 217 -55.88 -26.47 -10.92
N ASP A 218 -56.78 -27.33 -10.44
CA ASP A 218 -57.33 -28.44 -11.21
C ASP A 218 -58.55 -27.88 -11.98
N ASP A 219 -58.62 -28.23 -13.28
CA ASP A 219 -59.72 -28.15 -14.26
C ASP A 219 -60.52 -26.85 -14.47
#